data_AF-A0A7J4V1G6-F1
#
_entry.id   AF-A0A7J4V1G6-F1
#
_cell.length_a   1.000
_cell.length_b   1.000
_cell.length_c   1.000
_cell.angle_alpha   90.00
_cell.angle_beta   90.00
_cell.angle_gamma   90.00
#
_symmetry.space_group_name_H-M   'P 1'
#
loop_
_entity.id
_entity.type
_entity.pdbx_description
1 polymer ?
#
loop_
_entity_poly.entity_id
_entity_poly.type
_entity_poly.pdbx_seq_one_letter_code
_entity_poly.pdbx_strand_id
1 'polypeptide(L)'
;MKALSSKTKPQKKSQVPQDLVNRLKDLTTRKEKLEKENPVPAELARQMEQLGVKVTELKHKLSALTYSNDLLGKSMRKDGSLDDWNEEIRKVRWSEISMIFQGAMNAFNPVFKIGDQIVEAIQLHEDVDDAKAEERVRELFKFVGIPEDRIGNFPHEFSGGMKQRAMIALALALSPSFIIADEPTTALDVITQDRVLFEIKKLQTEWNMAMMIITHDVSVVAEVSDKIAVMYAGKIMELGPTNMVFKKPAHPYTSGLLGSFPSIKGPRKRLASIPGFPPDLVNPPKGCPFHPRCQYAKDICGKKAPPAVEIEPGHIAYCHYSRDLWEELRRDR
;
A
#
# COMPACT_ATOMS: atom_id res chain seq x y z
N MET A 1 2.81 42.19 -52.17
CA MET A 1 2.80 43.44 -51.38
C MET A 1 1.70 43.35 -50.32
N LYS A 2 2.07 43.55 -49.04
CA LYS A 2 1.30 44.05 -47.88
C LYS A 2 -0.22 43.75 -47.83
N ALA A 3 -0.68 42.92 -46.89
CA ALA A 3 -0.98 43.24 -45.48
C ALA A 3 -2.45 43.63 -45.27
N LEU A 4 -3.17 42.87 -44.45
CA LEU A 4 -4.38 43.35 -43.78
C LEU A 4 -4.36 42.92 -42.32
N SER A 5 -4.39 43.95 -41.48
CA SER A 5 -4.30 43.94 -40.02
C SER A 5 -5.69 43.83 -39.38
N SER A 6 -5.71 43.00 -38.33
CA SER A 6 -6.54 43.02 -37.12
C SER A 6 -7.62 44.10 -36.91
N LYS A 7 -8.82 43.65 -36.52
CA LYS A 7 -9.57 44.25 -35.40
C LYS A 7 -10.12 43.16 -34.48
N THR A 8 -9.59 43.12 -33.26
CA THR A 8 -9.98 42.31 -32.11
C THR A 8 -11.28 42.83 -31.46
N LYS A 9 -12.19 41.93 -31.08
CA LYS A 9 -13.29 42.18 -30.12
C LYS A 9 -12.91 41.61 -28.74
N PRO A 10 -13.29 42.23 -27.62
CA PRO A 10 -12.86 41.82 -26.29
C PRO A 10 -13.66 40.59 -25.80
N GLN A 11 -12.95 39.56 -25.30
CA GLN A 11 -13.55 38.40 -24.63
C GLN A 11 -14.06 38.78 -23.24
N LYS A 12 -15.31 38.42 -22.93
CA LYS A 12 -15.92 38.53 -21.60
C LYS A 12 -15.17 37.64 -20.61
N LYS A 13 -14.75 38.22 -19.47
CA LYS A 13 -14.24 37.45 -18.32
C LYS A 13 -15.35 36.53 -17.81
N SER A 14 -15.11 35.22 -17.90
CA SER A 14 -15.93 34.17 -17.29
C SER A 14 -15.93 34.34 -15.76
N GLN A 15 -17.08 34.61 -15.18
CA GLN A 15 -17.28 34.63 -13.72
C GLN A 15 -17.51 33.20 -13.25
N VAL A 16 -16.73 32.76 -12.26
CA VAL A 16 -16.85 31.42 -11.64
C VAL A 16 -18.24 31.26 -11.05
N PRO A 17 -18.99 30.20 -11.40
CA PRO A 17 -20.32 29.95 -10.87
C PRO A 17 -20.35 29.88 -9.34
N GLN A 18 -21.31 30.58 -8.73
CA GLN A 18 -21.40 30.77 -7.27
C GLN A 18 -21.67 29.44 -6.52
N ASP A 19 -22.26 28.46 -7.20
CA ASP A 19 -22.47 27.10 -6.70
C ASP A 19 -21.14 26.34 -6.51
N LEU A 20 -20.17 26.55 -7.40
CA LEU A 20 -18.82 26.01 -7.31
C LEU A 20 -18.08 26.58 -6.10
N VAL A 21 -18.22 27.89 -5.85
CA VAL A 21 -17.64 28.58 -4.68
C VAL A 21 -18.25 28.06 -3.38
N ASN A 22 -19.57 27.82 -3.35
CA ASN A 22 -20.24 27.28 -2.17
C ASN A 22 -19.87 25.81 -1.90
N ARG A 23 -19.70 25.00 -2.96
CA ARG A 23 -19.21 23.61 -2.85
C ARG A 23 -17.75 23.55 -2.38
N LEU A 24 -16.89 24.45 -2.84
CA LEU A 24 -15.51 24.57 -2.37
C LEU A 24 -15.45 24.91 -0.87
N LYS A 25 -16.32 25.80 -0.37
CA LYS A 25 -16.41 26.12 1.06
C LYS A 25 -16.89 24.94 1.92
N ASP A 26 -17.88 24.19 1.44
CA ASP A 26 -18.38 22.98 2.14
C ASP A 26 -17.30 21.87 2.18
N LEU A 27 -16.52 21.72 1.10
CA LEU A 27 -15.39 20.80 1.02
C LEU A 27 -14.23 21.18 1.95
N THR A 28 -13.93 22.48 2.07
CA THR A 28 -12.89 22.97 2.99
C THR A 28 -13.27 22.67 4.44
N THR A 29 -14.55 22.87 4.78
CA THR A 29 -15.10 22.58 6.12
C THR A 29 -15.08 21.08 6.43
N ARG A 30 -15.33 20.21 5.44
CA ARG A 30 -15.23 18.75 5.58
C ARG A 30 -13.80 18.24 5.69
N LYS A 31 -12.84 18.84 4.98
CA LYS A 31 -11.40 18.54 5.10
C LYS A 31 -10.92 18.79 6.53
N GLU A 32 -11.22 19.97 7.08
CA GLU A 32 -10.87 20.34 8.45
C GLU A 32 -11.50 19.40 9.50
N LYS A 33 -12.67 18.83 9.19
CA LYS A 33 -13.34 17.85 10.05
C LYS A 33 -12.66 16.48 10.02
N LEU A 34 -12.24 16.00 8.84
CA LEU A 34 -11.55 14.72 8.68
C LEU A 34 -10.12 14.73 9.24
N GLU A 35 -9.38 15.83 9.07
CA GLU A 35 -8.06 16.01 9.68
C GLU A 35 -8.14 16.03 11.22
N LYS A 36 -9.27 16.50 11.78
CA LYS A 36 -9.57 16.43 13.22
C LYS A 36 -10.02 15.04 13.67
N GLU A 37 -10.65 14.24 12.81
CA GLU A 37 -11.19 12.91 13.12
C GLU A 37 -10.14 11.79 13.02
N ASN A 38 -9.06 11.98 12.24
CA ASN A 38 -7.95 11.01 12.13
C ASN A 38 -6.58 11.73 12.02
N PRO A 39 -6.06 12.33 13.11
CA PRO A 39 -4.76 12.96 13.07
C PRO A 39 -3.65 11.91 12.91
N VAL A 40 -2.74 12.15 11.97
CA VAL A 40 -1.46 11.43 11.93
C VAL A 40 -0.71 11.76 13.24
N PRO A 41 -0.28 10.77 14.03
CA PRO A 41 0.46 11.04 15.27
C PRO A 41 1.68 11.93 14.99
N ALA A 42 1.83 13.02 15.75
CA ALA A 42 2.90 14.02 15.55
C ALA A 42 4.31 13.39 15.62
N GLU A 43 4.45 12.32 16.40
CA GLU A 43 5.67 11.52 16.52
C GLU A 43 6.03 10.81 15.21
N LEU A 44 5.04 10.25 14.51
CA LEU A 44 5.24 9.56 13.23
C LEU A 44 5.68 10.55 12.15
N ALA A 45 5.12 11.76 12.15
CA ALA A 45 5.55 12.83 11.24
C ALA A 45 7.01 13.24 11.48
N ARG A 46 7.44 13.34 12.74
CA ARG A 46 8.84 13.66 13.11
C ARG A 46 9.82 12.54 12.80
N GLN A 47 9.47 11.29 13.10
CA GLN A 47 10.33 10.13 12.78
C GLN A 47 10.52 9.95 11.27
N MET A 48 9.51 10.31 10.48
CA MET A 48 9.54 10.28 9.02
C MET A 48 10.46 11.35 8.42
N GLU A 49 10.52 12.55 9.02
CA GLU A 49 11.47 13.61 8.62
C GLU A 49 12.93 13.23 8.93
N GLN A 50 13.17 12.51 10.03
CA GLN A 50 14.52 12.07 10.43
C GLN A 50 15.11 10.99 9.51
N LEU A 51 14.29 10.24 8.77
CA LEU A 51 14.73 9.17 7.87
C LEU A 51 15.16 9.66 6.48
N GLY A 52 15.23 10.98 6.24
CA GLY A 52 15.67 11.55 4.96
C GLY A 52 14.72 11.29 3.78
N VAL A 53 13.64 10.56 3.99
CA VAL A 53 12.53 10.47 3.04
C VAL A 53 11.86 11.83 3.02
N LYS A 54 11.78 12.48 1.85
CA LYS A 54 10.99 13.71 1.67
C LYS A 54 9.49 13.38 1.74
N VAL A 55 9.02 12.97 2.92
CA VAL A 55 7.65 12.55 3.19
C VAL A 55 6.67 13.69 3.02
N THR A 56 7.09 14.95 3.13
CA THR A 56 6.28 16.11 2.76
C THR A 56 6.01 16.18 1.26
N GLU A 57 7.00 15.86 0.43
CA GLU A 57 6.89 15.79 -1.03
C GLU A 57 6.05 14.57 -1.44
N LEU A 58 6.30 13.41 -0.84
CA LEU A 58 5.49 12.20 -1.00
C LEU A 58 4.07 12.38 -0.47
N LYS A 59 3.84 13.05 0.67
CA LYS A 59 2.50 13.41 1.16
C LYS A 59 1.83 14.41 0.24
N HIS A 60 2.54 15.41 -0.28
CA HIS A 60 1.97 16.33 -1.26
C HIS A 60 1.56 15.59 -2.53
N LYS A 61 2.41 14.70 -3.05
CA LYS A 61 2.14 13.85 -4.20
C LYS A 61 1.03 12.82 -3.94
N LEU A 62 1.01 12.15 -2.78
CA LEU A 62 -0.06 11.23 -2.37
C LEU A 62 -1.37 11.96 -2.08
N SER A 63 -1.31 13.14 -1.47
CA SER A 63 -2.50 13.96 -1.21
C SER A 63 -3.09 14.53 -2.50
N ALA A 64 -2.24 14.79 -3.49
CA ALA A 64 -2.63 15.11 -4.86
C ALA A 64 -3.18 13.87 -5.61
N LEU A 65 -2.67 12.67 -5.31
CA LEU A 65 -3.23 11.39 -5.76
C LEU A 65 -4.58 11.04 -5.08
N THR A 66 -4.82 11.54 -3.86
CA THR A 66 -6.11 11.41 -3.15
C THR A 66 -7.08 12.56 -3.47
N TYR A 67 -6.98 13.18 -4.65
CA TYR A 67 -8.09 14.01 -5.13
C TYR A 67 -9.32 13.10 -5.24
N SER A 68 -10.21 13.26 -4.26
CA SER A 68 -11.32 12.40 -3.87
C SER A 68 -10.93 11.20 -2.99
N ASN A 69 -11.53 11.16 -1.80
CA ASN A 69 -11.79 9.91 -1.08
C ASN A 69 -12.88 9.07 -1.81
N ASP A 70 -13.03 9.21 -3.14
CA ASP A 70 -13.86 8.33 -3.96
C ASP A 70 -13.01 7.18 -4.52
N LEU A 71 -12.49 6.34 -3.61
CA LEU A 71 -12.43 4.90 -3.90
C LEU A 71 -13.81 4.24 -3.65
N LEU A 72 -14.86 5.05 -3.59
CA LEU A 72 -16.26 4.69 -3.71
C LEU A 72 -16.92 5.50 -4.84
N GLY A 73 -16.48 5.27 -6.07
CA GLY A 73 -17.32 5.48 -7.25
C GLY A 73 -16.95 6.66 -8.15
N LYS A 74 -16.71 6.28 -9.43
CA LYS A 74 -16.71 7.09 -10.65
C LYS A 74 -15.44 7.91 -10.94
N SER A 75 -14.42 7.23 -11.48
CA SER A 75 -13.45 7.87 -12.38
C SER A 75 -14.00 8.04 -13.81
N MET A 76 -15.32 8.22 -13.99
CA MET A 76 -15.91 8.46 -15.31
C MET A 76 -16.44 9.88 -15.42
N ARG A 77 -15.97 10.60 -16.44
CA ARG A 77 -16.56 11.84 -16.92
C ARG A 77 -18.01 11.59 -17.36
N LYS A 78 -18.79 12.67 -17.48
CA LYS A 78 -20.20 12.62 -17.89
C LYS A 78 -20.43 12.02 -19.29
N ASP A 79 -19.39 11.95 -20.11
CA ASP A 79 -19.39 11.36 -21.45
C ASP A 79 -18.98 9.88 -21.48
N GLY A 80 -18.68 9.27 -20.32
CA GLY A 80 -18.24 7.88 -20.21
C GLY A 80 -16.73 7.66 -20.40
N SER A 81 -15.93 8.72 -20.58
CA SER A 81 -14.47 8.60 -20.60
C SER A 81 -13.88 8.56 -19.19
N LEU A 82 -12.77 7.84 -19.01
CA LEU A 82 -12.04 7.81 -17.74
C LEU A 82 -11.40 9.19 -17.47
N ASP A 83 -11.44 9.67 -16.23
CA ASP A 83 -10.88 10.97 -15.84
C ASP A 83 -9.33 10.99 -15.71
N ASP A 84 -8.65 10.00 -16.31
CA ASP A 84 -7.40 9.43 -15.78
C ASP A 84 -6.10 9.74 -16.54
N TRP A 85 -6.04 10.80 -17.35
CA TRP A 85 -4.76 11.25 -17.93
C TRP A 85 -4.23 12.49 -17.22
N ASN A 86 -3.47 12.25 -16.15
CA ASN A 86 -2.71 13.29 -15.47
C ASN A 86 -1.20 13.06 -15.70
N GLU A 87 -0.60 13.89 -16.56
CA GLU A 87 0.84 13.82 -16.88
C GLU A 87 1.73 13.93 -15.64
N GLU A 88 1.31 14.67 -14.63
CA GLU A 88 2.06 14.78 -13.37
C GLU A 88 2.03 13.47 -12.57
N ILE A 89 0.92 12.73 -12.62
CA ILE A 89 0.84 11.39 -12.00
C ILE A 89 1.69 10.38 -12.76
N ARG A 90 1.76 10.47 -14.09
CA ARG A 90 2.63 9.60 -14.90
C ARG A 90 4.11 9.76 -14.55
N LYS A 91 4.56 10.97 -14.22
CA LYS A 91 5.95 11.23 -13.76
C LYS A 91 6.28 10.62 -12.40
N VAL A 92 5.27 10.24 -11.61
CA VAL A 92 5.42 9.65 -10.27
C VAL A 92 5.25 8.13 -10.32
N ARG A 93 4.29 7.65 -11.12
CA ARG A 93 4.04 6.21 -11.29
C ARG A 93 5.26 5.55 -11.90
N TRP A 94 5.61 4.38 -11.38
CA TRP A 94 6.71 3.54 -11.83
C TRP A 94 8.12 4.09 -11.51
N SER A 95 8.36 5.39 -11.68
CA SER A 95 9.63 6.09 -11.43
C SER A 95 9.88 6.44 -9.97
N GLU A 96 8.86 6.94 -9.24
CA GLU A 96 8.99 7.27 -7.82
C GLU A 96 8.30 6.22 -6.95
N ILE A 97 7.10 5.79 -7.37
CA ILE A 97 6.25 4.82 -6.68
C ILE A 97 5.88 3.71 -7.64
N SER A 98 6.22 2.47 -7.28
CA SER A 98 5.88 1.29 -8.07
C SER A 98 5.09 0.28 -7.25
N MET A 99 4.43 -0.66 -7.95
CA MET A 99 3.57 -1.66 -7.34
C MET A 99 3.84 -3.06 -7.90
N ILE A 100 3.95 -4.03 -7.00
CA ILE A 100 3.89 -5.47 -7.32
C ILE A 100 2.45 -5.88 -7.01
N PHE A 101 1.68 -6.20 -8.06
CA PHE A 101 0.26 -6.53 -7.92
C PHE A 101 0.04 -7.98 -7.49
N GLN A 102 -1.04 -8.21 -6.76
CA GLN A 102 -1.53 -9.55 -6.49
C GLN A 102 -1.89 -10.26 -7.82
N GLY A 103 -1.54 -11.54 -7.94
CA GLY A 103 -1.89 -12.33 -9.13
C GLY A 103 -1.04 -12.00 -10.36
N ALA A 104 0.24 -11.67 -10.15
CA ALA A 104 1.21 -11.30 -11.19
C ALA A 104 1.30 -12.21 -12.41
N MET A 105 0.85 -13.46 -12.25
CA MET A 105 0.71 -14.44 -13.32
C MET A 105 -0.05 -13.91 -14.55
N ASN A 106 -0.91 -12.91 -14.37
CA ASN A 106 -1.75 -12.29 -15.41
C ASN A 106 -1.33 -10.86 -15.78
N ALA A 107 -0.24 -10.33 -15.20
CA ALA A 107 0.17 -8.94 -15.44
C ALA A 107 0.82 -8.74 -16.82
N PHE A 108 1.47 -9.78 -17.33
CA PHE A 108 2.08 -9.75 -18.66
C PHE A 108 1.10 -10.17 -19.74
N ASN A 109 1.11 -9.44 -20.85
CA ASN A 109 0.39 -9.81 -22.05
C ASN A 109 0.99 -11.09 -22.66
N PRO A 110 0.21 -12.18 -22.82
CA PRO A 110 0.72 -13.49 -23.22
C PRO A 110 1.21 -13.58 -24.66
N VAL A 111 0.91 -12.60 -25.51
CA VAL A 111 1.32 -12.57 -26.93
C VAL A 111 2.57 -11.72 -27.20
N PHE A 112 3.13 -11.09 -26.17
CA PHE A 112 4.39 -10.36 -26.25
C PHE A 112 5.45 -11.03 -25.38
N LYS A 113 6.72 -10.84 -25.73
CA LYS A 113 7.83 -11.34 -24.90
C LYS A 113 7.90 -10.54 -23.61
N ILE A 114 8.47 -11.13 -22.57
CA ILE A 114 8.61 -10.44 -21.29
C ILE A 114 9.62 -9.30 -21.37
N GLY A 115 10.76 -9.52 -22.03
CA GLY A 115 11.77 -8.47 -22.23
C GLY A 115 11.18 -7.22 -22.89
N ASP A 116 10.48 -7.39 -24.01
CA ASP A 116 9.86 -6.31 -24.78
C ASP A 116 8.89 -5.47 -23.94
N GLN A 117 8.08 -6.12 -23.08
CA GLN A 117 7.13 -5.43 -22.20
C GLN A 117 7.82 -4.58 -21.12
N ILE A 118 9.01 -5.00 -20.66
CA ILE A 118 9.79 -4.23 -19.69
C ILE A 118 10.55 -3.09 -20.38
N VAL A 119 11.08 -3.32 -21.58
CA VAL A 119 11.67 -2.27 -22.43
C VAL A 119 10.65 -1.17 -22.70
N GLU A 120 9.42 -1.54 -23.11
CA GLU A 120 8.33 -0.59 -23.33
C GLU A 120 8.05 0.25 -22.07
N ALA A 121 7.97 -0.39 -20.89
CA ALA A 121 7.75 0.32 -19.63
C ALA A 121 8.86 1.33 -19.32
N ILE A 122 10.12 1.00 -19.62
CA ILE A 122 11.27 1.90 -19.44
C ILE A 122 11.17 3.09 -20.39
N GLN A 123 11.02 2.83 -21.69
CA GLN A 123 10.99 3.86 -22.74
C GLN A 123 9.77 4.78 -22.65
N LEU A 124 8.67 4.31 -22.05
CA LEU A 124 7.50 5.14 -21.78
C LEU A 124 7.73 6.21 -20.69
N HIS A 125 8.77 6.07 -19.87
CA HIS A 125 9.07 6.98 -18.76
C HIS A 125 10.44 7.66 -18.87
N GLU A 126 11.38 7.07 -19.59
CA GLU A 126 12.73 7.60 -19.82
C GLU A 126 13.03 7.72 -21.31
N ASP A 127 13.74 8.79 -21.68
CA ASP A 127 14.24 9.00 -23.04
C ASP A 127 15.54 8.21 -23.25
N VAL A 128 15.39 6.92 -23.54
CA VAL A 128 16.50 5.97 -23.77
C VAL A 128 16.26 5.14 -25.03
N ASP A 129 17.35 4.77 -25.70
CA ASP A 129 17.29 3.90 -26.87
C ASP A 129 17.06 2.42 -26.48
N ASP A 130 16.76 1.59 -27.48
CA ASP A 130 16.49 0.16 -27.30
C ASP A 130 17.67 -0.55 -26.63
N ALA A 131 18.91 -0.22 -27.06
CA ALA A 131 20.12 -0.87 -26.55
C ALA A 131 20.29 -0.67 -25.04
N LYS A 132 20.06 0.56 -24.56
CA LYS A 132 20.16 0.90 -23.14
C LYS A 132 18.99 0.33 -22.34
N ALA A 133 17.78 0.33 -22.89
CA ALA A 133 16.64 -0.31 -22.23
C ALA A 133 16.82 -1.83 -22.09
N GLU A 134 17.33 -2.51 -23.12
CA GLU A 134 17.64 -3.94 -23.05
C GLU A 134 18.76 -4.25 -22.05
N GLU A 135 19.81 -3.43 -22.00
CA GLU A 135 20.87 -3.56 -20.99
C GLU A 135 20.28 -3.50 -19.58
N ARG A 136 19.39 -2.54 -19.34
CA ARG A 136 18.67 -2.42 -18.07
C ARG A 136 17.81 -3.66 -17.77
N VAL A 137 17.14 -4.24 -18.76
CA VAL A 137 16.39 -5.48 -18.59
C VAL A 137 17.30 -6.65 -18.19
N ARG A 138 18.48 -6.78 -18.81
CA ARG A 138 19.46 -7.83 -18.44
C ARG A 138 19.93 -7.67 -16.99
N GLU A 139 20.22 -6.45 -16.57
CA GLU A 139 20.55 -6.15 -15.17
C GLU A 139 19.44 -6.60 -14.23
N LEU A 140 18.20 -6.19 -14.50
CA LEU A 140 17.02 -6.53 -13.68
C LEU A 140 16.82 -8.04 -13.61
N PHE A 141 16.94 -8.76 -14.74
CA PHE A 141 16.81 -10.22 -14.79
C PHE A 141 17.88 -10.92 -13.94
N LYS A 142 19.12 -10.46 -14.03
CA LYS A 142 20.21 -10.94 -13.18
C LYS A 142 19.89 -10.71 -11.70
N PHE A 143 19.37 -9.54 -11.33
CA PHE A 143 18.99 -9.24 -9.95
C PHE A 143 17.87 -10.14 -9.44
N VAL A 144 16.83 -10.37 -10.24
CA VAL A 144 15.72 -11.25 -9.84
C VAL A 144 16.01 -12.73 -10.11
N GLY A 145 17.26 -13.11 -10.41
CA GLY A 145 17.68 -14.50 -10.59
C GLY A 145 16.97 -15.22 -11.74
N ILE A 146 16.66 -14.51 -12.83
CA ILE A 146 16.18 -15.09 -14.08
C ILE A 146 17.36 -15.12 -15.07
N PRO A 147 17.69 -16.29 -15.64
CA PRO A 147 18.73 -16.38 -16.67
C PRO A 147 18.45 -15.48 -17.87
N GLU A 148 19.50 -14.88 -18.42
CA GLU A 148 19.42 -13.89 -19.51
C GLU A 148 18.81 -14.46 -20.79
N ASP A 149 19.06 -15.74 -21.08
CA ASP A 149 18.48 -16.45 -22.22
C ASP A 149 16.95 -16.56 -22.17
N ARG A 150 16.32 -16.24 -21.03
CA ARG A 150 14.87 -16.22 -20.85
C ARG A 150 14.23 -14.86 -21.14
N ILE A 151 15.00 -13.80 -21.40
CA ILE A 151 14.44 -12.46 -21.68
C ILE A 151 13.52 -12.50 -22.92
N GLY A 152 13.90 -13.27 -23.94
CA GLY A 152 13.18 -13.38 -25.21
C GLY A 152 11.95 -14.28 -25.19
N ASN A 153 11.61 -14.87 -24.04
CA ASN A 153 10.49 -15.80 -23.93
C ASN A 153 9.16 -15.07 -23.69
N PHE A 154 8.09 -15.76 -24.07
CA PHE A 154 6.72 -15.38 -23.76
C PHE A 154 6.33 -15.77 -22.33
N PRO A 155 5.32 -15.10 -21.73
CA PRO A 155 4.84 -15.44 -20.40
C PRO A 155 4.46 -16.91 -20.24
N HIS A 156 3.86 -17.55 -21.23
CA HIS A 156 3.46 -18.96 -21.13
C HIS A 156 4.65 -19.95 -21.06
N GLU A 157 5.87 -19.50 -21.32
CA GLU A 157 7.11 -20.28 -21.21
C GLU A 157 7.81 -20.09 -19.84
N PHE A 158 7.25 -19.25 -18.97
CA PHE A 158 7.76 -19.00 -17.61
C PHE A 158 7.01 -19.84 -16.58
N SER A 159 7.75 -20.39 -15.61
CA SER A 159 7.14 -20.93 -14.39
C SER A 159 6.46 -19.82 -13.59
N GLY A 160 5.58 -20.17 -12.65
CA GLY A 160 4.91 -19.16 -11.82
C GLY A 160 5.89 -18.28 -11.03
N GLY A 161 6.92 -18.90 -10.45
CA GLY A 161 8.00 -18.16 -9.78
C GLY A 161 8.78 -17.25 -10.73
N MET A 162 9.02 -17.66 -11.97
CA MET A 162 9.69 -16.80 -12.96
C MET A 162 8.80 -15.61 -13.36
N LYS A 163 7.49 -15.80 -13.52
CA LYS A 163 6.56 -14.69 -13.79
C LYS A 163 6.52 -13.68 -12.65
N GLN A 164 6.49 -14.16 -11.40
CA GLN A 164 6.54 -13.29 -10.22
C GLN A 164 7.83 -12.47 -10.20
N ARG A 165 8.98 -13.12 -10.42
CA ARG A 165 10.28 -12.45 -10.48
C ARG A 165 10.38 -11.46 -11.64
N ALA A 166 9.80 -11.79 -12.80
CA ALA A 166 9.69 -10.85 -13.92
C ALA A 166 8.82 -9.64 -13.58
N MET A 167 7.72 -9.81 -12.84
CA MET A 167 6.92 -8.67 -12.37
C MET A 167 7.72 -7.81 -11.39
N ILE A 168 8.49 -8.41 -10.49
CA ILE A 168 9.36 -7.66 -9.58
C ILE A 168 10.39 -6.86 -10.40
N ALA A 169 11.00 -7.46 -11.42
CA ALA A 169 11.90 -6.75 -12.34
C ALA A 169 11.19 -5.59 -13.05
N LEU A 170 9.97 -5.80 -13.54
CA LEU A 170 9.14 -4.76 -14.14
C LEU A 170 8.89 -3.62 -13.13
N ALA A 171 8.49 -3.95 -11.89
CA ALA A 171 8.22 -2.97 -10.83
C ALA A 171 9.47 -2.15 -10.46
N LEU A 172 10.66 -2.76 -10.54
CA LEU A 172 11.94 -2.14 -10.23
C LEU A 172 12.59 -1.43 -11.42
N ALA A 173 11.96 -1.46 -12.60
CA ALA A 173 12.62 -1.09 -13.85
C ALA A 173 13.21 0.33 -13.83
N LEU A 174 12.50 1.26 -13.20
CA LEU A 174 12.87 2.68 -13.08
C LEU A 174 13.46 3.06 -11.71
N SER A 175 13.93 2.09 -10.93
CA SER A 175 14.55 2.32 -9.60
C SER A 175 13.69 3.15 -8.65
N PRO A 176 12.43 2.75 -8.37
CA PRO A 176 11.50 3.53 -7.58
C PRO A 176 12.01 3.78 -6.15
N SER A 177 11.69 4.95 -5.61
CA SER A 177 11.97 5.29 -4.22
C SER A 177 11.03 4.60 -3.22
N PHE A 178 9.87 4.13 -3.70
CA PHE A 178 8.86 3.45 -2.88
C PHE A 178 8.18 2.30 -3.65
N ILE A 179 8.10 1.12 -3.03
CA ILE A 179 7.37 -0.03 -3.57
C ILE A 179 6.23 -0.43 -2.66
N ILE A 180 5.07 -0.67 -3.27
CA ILE A 180 3.92 -1.33 -2.67
C ILE A 180 3.87 -2.76 -3.19
N ALA A 181 4.01 -3.74 -2.33
CA ALA A 181 3.98 -5.15 -2.67
C ALA A 181 2.71 -5.79 -2.12
N ASP A 182 1.73 -6.02 -3.00
CA ASP A 182 0.43 -6.57 -2.64
C ASP A 182 0.41 -8.08 -2.83
N GLU A 183 0.45 -8.81 -1.72
CA GLU A 183 0.52 -10.27 -1.68
C GLU A 183 1.60 -10.85 -2.62
N PRO A 184 2.86 -10.36 -2.54
CA PRO A 184 3.90 -10.59 -3.55
C PRO A 184 4.39 -12.05 -3.63
N THR A 185 3.93 -12.90 -2.72
CA THR A 185 4.32 -14.32 -2.62
C THR A 185 3.13 -15.26 -2.75
N THR A 186 1.93 -14.73 -2.92
CA THR A 186 0.73 -15.53 -3.14
C THR A 186 0.88 -16.30 -4.46
N ALA A 187 0.84 -17.64 -4.38
CA ALA A 187 1.12 -18.62 -5.44
C ALA A 187 2.58 -19.12 -5.59
N LEU A 188 3.47 -18.80 -4.65
CA LEU A 188 4.80 -19.42 -4.57
C LEU A 188 4.84 -20.53 -3.51
N ASP A 189 5.70 -21.51 -3.71
CA ASP A 189 6.07 -22.44 -2.64
C ASP A 189 6.89 -21.71 -1.56
N VAL A 190 6.90 -22.24 -0.33
CA VAL A 190 7.53 -21.60 0.84
C VAL A 190 9.00 -21.25 0.59
N ILE A 191 9.76 -22.14 -0.07
CA ILE A 191 11.19 -21.92 -0.33
C ILE A 191 11.39 -20.79 -1.34
N THR A 192 10.59 -20.76 -2.42
CA THR A 192 10.65 -19.69 -3.42
C THR A 192 10.18 -18.35 -2.85
N GLN A 193 9.16 -18.35 -1.98
CA GLN A 193 8.68 -17.18 -1.27
C GLN A 193 9.80 -16.53 -0.44
N ASP A 194 10.48 -17.30 0.41
CA ASP A 194 11.55 -16.80 1.27
C ASP A 194 12.67 -16.18 0.43
N ARG A 195 13.06 -16.87 -0.66
CA ARG A 195 14.07 -16.36 -1.58
C ARG A 195 13.66 -15.04 -2.24
N VAL A 196 12.42 -14.94 -2.73
CA VAL A 196 11.94 -13.72 -3.39
C VAL A 196 11.90 -12.54 -2.42
N LEU A 197 11.39 -12.75 -1.21
CA LEU A 197 11.35 -11.71 -0.17
C LEU A 197 12.75 -11.27 0.25
N PHE A 198 13.68 -12.21 0.39
CA PHE A 198 15.09 -11.92 0.68
C PHE A 198 15.71 -11.02 -0.38
N GLU A 199 15.53 -11.32 -1.67
CA GLU A 199 16.06 -10.49 -2.75
C GLU A 199 15.42 -9.10 -2.76
N ILE A 200 14.10 -8.98 -2.58
CA ILE A 200 13.43 -7.67 -2.49
C ILE A 200 13.96 -6.87 -1.30
N LYS A 201 14.16 -7.49 -0.14
CA LYS A 201 14.69 -6.82 1.07
C LYS A 201 16.14 -6.36 0.87
N LYS A 202 16.95 -7.15 0.17
CA LYS A 202 18.31 -6.78 -0.21
C LYS A 202 18.31 -5.54 -1.12
N LEU A 203 17.49 -5.54 -2.17
CA LEU A 203 17.32 -4.41 -3.08
C LEU A 203 16.81 -3.17 -2.36
N GLN A 204 15.85 -3.34 -1.45
CA GLN A 204 15.33 -2.27 -0.60
C GLN A 204 16.43 -1.57 0.20
N THR A 205 17.40 -2.33 0.69
CA THR A 205 18.55 -1.80 1.43
C THR A 205 19.57 -1.15 0.51
N GLU A 206 19.95 -1.82 -0.59
CA GLU A 206 20.95 -1.33 -1.54
C GLU A 206 20.52 -0.04 -2.24
N TRP A 207 19.22 0.10 -2.55
CA TRP A 207 18.67 1.26 -3.27
C TRP A 207 18.10 2.34 -2.35
N ASN A 208 18.22 2.18 -1.02
CA ASN A 208 17.64 3.09 -0.03
C ASN A 208 16.14 3.38 -0.31
N MET A 209 15.40 2.32 -0.62
CA MET A 209 14.01 2.37 -1.04
C MET A 209 13.09 2.13 0.16
N ALA A 210 11.93 2.78 0.19
CA ALA A 210 10.88 2.43 1.14
C ALA A 210 10.03 1.28 0.58
N MET A 211 9.57 0.37 1.45
CA MET A 211 8.75 -0.77 1.02
C MET A 211 7.55 -0.94 1.94
N MET A 212 6.38 -1.11 1.35
CA MET A 212 5.15 -1.53 2.03
C MET A 212 4.75 -2.90 1.50
N ILE A 213 4.68 -3.90 2.38
CA ILE A 213 4.17 -5.23 2.05
C ILE A 213 2.77 -5.36 2.63
N ILE A 214 1.85 -5.83 1.79
CA ILE A 214 0.49 -6.21 2.18
C ILE A 214 0.45 -7.73 2.10
N THR A 215 0.16 -8.39 3.22
CA THR A 215 -0.01 -9.83 3.24
C THR A 215 -0.89 -10.29 4.39
N HIS A 216 -1.54 -11.43 4.20
CA HIS A 216 -2.21 -12.19 5.24
C HIS A 216 -1.28 -13.15 6.01
N ASP A 217 -0.04 -13.38 5.53
CA ASP A 217 0.92 -14.25 6.22
C ASP A 217 1.71 -13.49 7.29
N VAL A 218 1.35 -13.75 8.55
CA VAL A 218 2.00 -13.17 9.72
C VAL A 218 3.49 -13.54 9.79
N SER A 219 3.88 -14.72 9.31
CA SER A 219 5.28 -15.20 9.35
C SER A 219 6.17 -14.35 8.46
N VAL A 220 5.69 -14.01 7.25
CA VAL A 220 6.37 -13.12 6.31
C VAL A 220 6.61 -11.76 6.94
N VAL A 221 5.56 -11.15 7.50
CA VAL A 221 5.65 -9.80 8.07
C VAL A 221 6.64 -9.77 9.25
N ALA A 222 6.71 -10.84 10.05
CA ALA A 222 7.63 -10.94 11.16
C ALA A 222 9.11 -10.88 10.73
N GLU A 223 9.42 -11.36 9.53
CA GLU A 223 10.79 -11.47 9.02
C GLU A 223 11.27 -10.19 8.33
N VAL A 224 10.41 -9.55 7.53
CA VAL A 224 10.84 -8.51 6.58
C VAL A 224 10.51 -7.08 7.00
N SER A 225 9.59 -6.89 7.94
CA SER A 225 9.02 -5.58 8.28
C SER A 225 9.63 -4.97 9.53
N ASP A 226 9.92 -3.67 9.49
CA ASP A 226 10.34 -2.89 10.65
C ASP A 226 9.16 -2.43 11.52
N LYS A 227 8.03 -2.13 10.86
CA LYS A 227 6.75 -1.71 11.47
C LYS A 227 5.59 -2.47 10.82
N ILE A 228 4.50 -2.65 11.56
CA ILE A 228 3.32 -3.40 11.14
C ILE A 228 2.06 -2.61 11.43
N ALA A 229 1.14 -2.59 10.47
CA ALA A 229 -0.24 -2.18 10.66
C ALA A 229 -1.15 -3.42 10.55
N VAL A 230 -1.81 -3.79 11.64
CA VAL A 230 -2.80 -4.86 11.66
C VAL A 230 -4.15 -4.27 11.30
N MET A 231 -4.79 -4.79 10.25
CA MET A 231 -6.08 -4.32 9.76
C MET A 231 -7.19 -5.33 10.00
N TYR A 232 -8.39 -4.84 10.27
CA TYR A 232 -9.62 -5.61 10.34
C TYR A 232 -10.78 -4.81 9.73
N ALA A 233 -11.51 -5.42 8.80
CA ALA A 233 -12.68 -4.82 8.14
C ALA A 233 -12.42 -3.39 7.63
N GLY A 234 -11.29 -3.20 6.93
CA GLY A 234 -10.91 -1.91 6.33
C GLY A 234 -10.44 -0.83 7.32
N LYS A 235 -10.17 -1.20 8.58
CA LYS A 235 -9.68 -0.27 9.63
C LYS A 235 -8.39 -0.80 10.25
N ILE A 236 -7.45 0.10 10.56
CA ILE A 236 -6.25 -0.25 11.33
C ILE A 236 -6.66 -0.47 12.78
N MET A 237 -6.38 -1.65 13.31
CA MET A 237 -6.64 -2.03 14.70
C MET A 237 -5.42 -1.76 15.58
N GLU A 238 -4.22 -1.95 15.04
CA GLU A 238 -2.96 -1.79 15.76
C GLU A 238 -1.84 -1.43 14.80
N LEU A 239 -0.94 -0.54 15.21
CA LEU A 239 0.20 -0.06 14.44
C LEU A 239 1.41 0.06 15.37
N GLY A 240 2.56 -0.47 14.98
CA GLY A 240 3.79 -0.24 15.75
C GLY A 240 5.00 -1.00 15.26
N PRO A 241 6.14 -0.89 15.98
CA PRO A 241 7.31 -1.70 15.70
C PRO A 241 6.98 -3.20 15.72
N THR A 242 7.50 -3.94 14.75
CA THR A 242 7.21 -5.38 14.58
C THR A 242 7.37 -6.15 15.87
N ASN A 243 8.50 -5.95 16.58
CA ASN A 243 8.78 -6.62 17.83
C ASN A 243 7.75 -6.33 18.94
N MET A 244 7.18 -5.12 19.02
CA MET A 244 6.20 -4.73 20.02
C MET A 244 4.84 -5.34 19.72
N VAL A 245 4.36 -5.20 18.48
CA VAL A 245 3.08 -5.78 18.04
C VAL A 245 3.11 -7.31 18.20
N PHE A 246 4.23 -7.95 17.86
CA PHE A 246 4.38 -9.40 18.02
C PHE A 246 4.53 -9.88 19.45
N LYS A 247 5.25 -9.17 20.33
CA LYS A 247 5.52 -9.66 21.71
C LYS A 247 4.51 -9.16 22.73
N LYS A 248 3.89 -8.00 22.48
CA LYS A 248 3.12 -7.22 23.43
C LYS A 248 1.85 -6.65 22.76
N PRO A 249 1.02 -7.46 22.08
CA PRO A 249 -0.12 -6.96 21.32
C PRO A 249 -1.07 -6.15 22.22
N ALA A 250 -1.54 -5.02 21.70
CA ALA A 250 -2.35 -4.05 22.44
C ALA A 250 -3.83 -4.03 22.01
N HIS A 251 -4.19 -4.77 20.97
CA HIS A 251 -5.56 -4.93 20.52
C HIS A 251 -6.03 -6.39 20.65
N PRO A 252 -7.25 -6.66 21.14
CA PRO A 252 -7.77 -8.03 21.27
C PRO A 252 -7.76 -8.84 19.96
N TYR A 253 -8.06 -8.19 18.83
CA TYR A 253 -7.94 -8.83 17.51
C TYR A 253 -6.49 -9.29 17.22
N THR A 254 -5.50 -8.43 17.43
CA THR A 254 -4.08 -8.77 17.21
C THR A 254 -3.63 -9.90 18.14
N SER A 255 -4.05 -9.85 19.42
CA SER A 255 -3.77 -10.93 20.36
C SER A 255 -4.38 -12.27 19.90
N GLY A 256 -5.65 -12.27 19.51
CA GLY A 256 -6.32 -13.44 18.96
C GLY A 256 -5.69 -13.95 17.67
N LEU A 257 -5.32 -13.04 16.74
CA LEU A 257 -4.66 -13.38 15.48
C LEU A 257 -3.36 -14.13 15.76
N LEU A 258 -2.50 -13.56 16.61
CA LEU A 258 -1.21 -14.15 16.94
C LEU A 258 -1.34 -15.44 17.77
N GLY A 259 -2.38 -15.58 18.59
CA GLY A 259 -2.70 -16.81 19.32
C GLY A 259 -3.27 -17.94 18.44
N SER A 260 -3.75 -17.62 17.24
CA SER A 260 -4.18 -18.61 16.24
C SER A 260 -3.01 -19.23 15.47
N PHE A 261 -1.80 -18.66 15.54
CA PHE A 261 -0.62 -19.23 14.88
C PHE A 261 0.17 -20.16 15.82
N PRO A 262 0.63 -21.32 15.33
CA PRO A 262 1.40 -22.26 16.14
C PRO A 262 2.78 -21.70 16.49
N SER A 263 3.18 -21.82 17.75
CA SER A 263 4.58 -21.59 18.12
C SER A 263 5.45 -22.73 17.58
N ILE A 264 6.50 -22.38 16.85
CA ILE A 264 7.52 -23.35 16.37
C ILE A 264 8.41 -23.83 17.53
N LYS A 265 8.49 -23.05 18.61
CA LYS A 265 9.32 -23.34 19.79
C LYS A 265 8.45 -23.54 21.04
N GLY A 266 8.83 -24.52 21.87
CA GLY A 266 8.16 -24.77 23.16
C GLY A 266 7.04 -25.82 23.09
N PRO A 267 6.29 -26.00 24.19
CA PRO A 267 5.28 -27.04 24.29
C PRO A 267 4.11 -26.77 23.34
N ARG A 268 3.54 -27.83 22.76
CA ARG A 268 2.35 -27.73 21.91
C ARG A 268 1.18 -27.21 22.74
N LYS A 269 0.70 -26.01 22.40
CA LYS A 269 -0.53 -25.43 22.97
C LYS A 269 -1.68 -25.60 21.98
N ARG A 270 -2.90 -25.70 22.52
CA ARG A 270 -4.12 -25.70 21.69
C ARG A 270 -4.26 -24.31 21.07
N LEU A 271 -4.38 -24.25 19.74
CA LEU A 271 -4.60 -22.99 19.04
C LEU A 271 -5.98 -22.43 19.42
N ALA A 272 -6.01 -21.15 19.79
CA ALA A 272 -7.24 -20.42 20.02
C ALA A 272 -7.67 -19.79 18.69
N SER A 273 -8.84 -20.16 18.17
CA SER A 273 -9.44 -19.50 17.01
C SER A 273 -10.25 -18.28 17.46
N ILE A 274 -10.27 -17.23 16.63
CA ILE A 274 -11.15 -16.09 16.86
C ILE A 274 -12.59 -16.51 16.49
N PRO A 275 -13.54 -16.54 17.44
CA PRO A 275 -14.89 -17.02 17.18
C PRO A 275 -15.67 -16.11 16.21
N GLY A 276 -16.71 -16.67 15.59
CA GLY A 276 -17.59 -15.94 14.67
C GLY A 276 -16.98 -15.69 13.28
N PHE A 277 -17.74 -14.97 12.46
CA PHE A 277 -17.38 -14.65 11.06
C PHE A 277 -16.99 -13.18 10.90
N PRO A 278 -16.14 -12.83 9.92
CA PRO A 278 -15.90 -11.44 9.56
C PRO A 278 -17.20 -10.67 9.29
N PRO A 279 -17.28 -9.37 9.61
CA PRO A 279 -18.48 -8.57 9.36
C PRO A 279 -18.73 -8.39 7.87
N ASP A 280 -19.99 -8.14 7.52
CA ASP A 280 -20.36 -7.60 6.22
C ASP A 280 -19.72 -6.21 6.03
N LEU A 281 -18.96 -6.03 4.95
CA LEU A 281 -18.32 -4.75 4.63
C LEU A 281 -19.27 -3.77 3.93
N VAL A 282 -20.42 -4.24 3.42
CA VAL A 282 -21.49 -3.38 2.88
C VAL A 282 -22.22 -2.68 4.03
N ASN A 283 -22.50 -3.42 5.11
CA ASN A 283 -23.17 -2.91 6.31
C ASN A 283 -22.30 -3.14 7.55
N PRO A 284 -21.17 -2.42 7.70
CA PRO A 284 -20.25 -2.67 8.79
C PRO A 284 -20.87 -2.33 10.14
N PRO A 285 -20.51 -3.08 11.21
CA PRO A 285 -20.97 -2.79 12.56
C PRO A 285 -20.59 -1.38 12.99
N LYS A 286 -21.48 -0.73 13.76
CA LYS A 286 -21.22 0.58 14.35
C LYS A 286 -20.11 0.50 15.40
N GLY A 287 -19.40 1.61 15.59
CA GLY A 287 -18.33 1.72 16.58
C GLY A 287 -17.05 0.97 16.16
N CYS A 288 -16.54 0.10 17.03
CA CYS A 288 -15.40 -0.76 16.76
C CYS A 288 -15.82 -1.91 15.82
N PRO A 289 -15.16 -2.11 14.68
CA PRO A 289 -15.57 -3.15 13.72
C PRO A 289 -15.41 -4.57 14.27
N PHE A 290 -14.53 -4.76 15.25
CA PHE A 290 -14.26 -6.07 15.86
C PHE A 290 -15.17 -6.39 17.06
N HIS A 291 -15.98 -5.45 17.56
CA HIS A 291 -16.78 -5.67 18.76
C HIS A 291 -17.70 -6.92 18.72
N PRO A 292 -18.28 -7.35 17.58
CA PRO A 292 -19.15 -8.53 17.57
C PRO A 292 -18.42 -9.85 17.86
N ARG A 293 -17.08 -9.87 17.74
CA ARG A 293 -16.23 -11.04 17.94
C ARG A 293 -15.23 -10.87 19.10
N CYS A 294 -15.19 -9.68 19.71
CA CYS A 294 -14.25 -9.37 20.76
C CYS A 294 -14.77 -9.88 22.10
N GLN A 295 -14.03 -10.79 22.75
CA GLN A 295 -14.37 -11.31 24.08
C GLN A 295 -14.39 -10.24 25.17
N TYR A 296 -13.72 -9.10 24.93
CA TYR A 296 -13.66 -7.95 25.84
C TYR A 296 -14.62 -6.81 25.45
N ALA A 297 -15.54 -7.05 24.52
CA ALA A 297 -16.47 -6.01 24.07
C ALA A 297 -17.35 -5.52 25.24
N LYS A 298 -17.50 -4.19 25.33
CA LYS A 298 -18.45 -3.52 26.22
C LYS A 298 -19.39 -2.65 25.38
N ASP A 299 -20.44 -2.13 26.00
CA ASP A 299 -21.50 -1.34 25.33
C ASP A 299 -20.96 -0.18 24.46
N ILE A 300 -19.96 0.55 24.93
CA ILE A 300 -19.34 1.65 24.16
C ILE A 300 -18.73 1.18 22.83
N CYS A 301 -18.26 -0.07 22.74
CA CYS A 301 -17.59 -0.61 21.56
C CYS A 301 -18.55 -0.72 20.37
N GLY A 302 -19.84 -0.97 20.59
CA GLY A 302 -20.85 -0.99 19.52
C GLY A 302 -21.40 0.39 19.15
N LYS A 303 -21.10 1.42 19.94
CA LYS A 303 -21.69 2.76 19.81
C LYS A 303 -20.72 3.80 19.26
N LYS A 304 -19.44 3.73 19.65
CA LYS A 304 -18.43 4.73 19.29
C LYS A 304 -17.20 4.08 18.68
N ALA A 305 -16.64 4.72 17.65
CA ALA A 305 -15.36 4.30 17.08
C ALA A 305 -14.28 4.39 18.18
N PRO A 306 -13.37 3.39 18.24
CA PRO A 306 -12.33 3.39 19.25
C PRO A 306 -11.34 4.54 19.01
N PRO A 307 -10.84 5.20 20.08
CA PRO A 307 -9.79 6.20 19.94
C PRO A 307 -8.45 5.55 19.57
N ALA A 308 -7.53 6.32 19.00
CA ALA A 308 -6.13 5.94 18.92
C ALA A 308 -5.50 6.04 20.31
N VAL A 309 -5.00 4.92 20.84
CA VAL A 309 -4.35 4.84 22.15
C VAL A 309 -2.89 4.43 21.95
N GLU A 310 -1.97 5.34 22.26
CA GLU A 310 -0.54 5.05 22.24
C GLU A 310 -0.11 4.38 23.56
N ILE A 311 0.37 3.15 23.46
CA ILE A 311 0.69 2.29 24.60
C ILE A 311 2.17 2.40 24.99
N GLU A 312 3.05 2.36 24.00
CA GLU A 312 4.48 2.71 24.06
C GLU A 312 4.77 3.66 22.87
N PRO A 313 5.89 4.43 22.87
CA PRO A 313 6.20 5.35 21.78
C PRO A 313 6.16 4.67 20.40
N GLY A 314 5.28 5.17 19.53
CA GLY A 314 5.07 4.62 18.18
C GLY A 314 4.26 3.32 18.12
N HIS A 315 3.73 2.82 19.25
CA HIS A 315 2.86 1.64 19.32
C HIS A 315 1.44 2.04 19.70
N ILE A 316 0.55 2.05 18.71
CA ILE A 316 -0.80 2.58 18.78
C ILE A 316 -1.81 1.47 18.56
N ALA A 317 -2.82 1.39 19.42
CA ALA A 317 -3.97 0.52 19.25
C ALA A 317 -5.27 1.33 19.18
N TYR A 318 -6.16 0.92 18.29
CA TYR A 318 -7.48 1.52 18.13
C TYR A 318 -8.50 0.72 18.93
N CYS A 319 -8.46 0.85 20.26
CA CYS A 319 -9.42 0.21 21.16
C CYS A 319 -9.69 1.07 22.41
N HIS A 320 -10.94 1.06 22.86
CA HIS A 320 -11.39 1.81 24.06
C HIS A 320 -10.70 1.36 25.35
N TYR A 321 -10.18 0.13 25.39
CA TYR A 321 -9.65 -0.52 26.59
C TYR A 321 -8.21 -1.03 26.42
N SER A 322 -7.46 -0.53 25.43
CA SER A 322 -6.11 -1.05 25.17
C SER A 322 -5.17 -0.94 26.37
N ARG A 323 -5.19 0.16 27.14
CA ARG A 323 -4.35 0.29 28.34
C ARG A 323 -4.74 -0.71 29.42
N ASP A 324 -6.04 -0.86 29.67
CA ASP A 324 -6.57 -1.73 30.72
C ASP A 324 -6.30 -3.21 30.42
N LEU A 325 -6.41 -3.60 29.15
CA LEU A 325 -6.26 -4.99 28.72
C LEU A 325 -4.81 -5.39 28.41
N TRP A 326 -3.88 -4.44 28.30
CA TRP A 326 -2.55 -4.73 27.75
C TRP A 326 -1.77 -5.79 28.53
N GLU A 327 -1.87 -5.79 29.86
CA GLU A 327 -1.24 -6.82 30.68
C GLU A 327 -1.91 -8.19 30.52
N GLU A 328 -3.23 -8.23 30.38
CA GLU A 328 -4.00 -9.46 30.19
C GLU A 328 -3.72 -10.08 28.81
N LEU A 329 -3.73 -9.27 27.76
CA LEU A 329 -3.42 -9.68 26.38
C LEU A 329 -2.00 -10.22 26.22
N ARG A 330 -1.07 -9.86 27.12
CA ARG A 330 0.28 -10.43 27.19
C ARG A 330 0.34 -11.79 27.86
N ARG A 331 -0.54 -12.06 28.84
CA ARG A 331 -0.53 -13.28 29.65
C ARG A 331 -1.15 -14.48 28.93
N ASP A 332 -2.08 -14.24 28.03
CA ASP A 332 -2.78 -15.28 27.25
C ASP A 332 -1.91 -15.97 26.16
N ARG A 333 -0.58 -15.96 26.30
CA ARG A 333 0.36 -16.52 25.31
C ARG A 333 1.22 -17.70 25.75
#